data_AF-A0A7X7EZM5-F1
#
_entry.id   AF-A0A7X7EZM5-F1
#
_cell.length_a   1.000
_cell.length_b   1.000
_cell.length_c   1.000
_cell.angle_alpha   90.00
_cell.angle_beta   90.00
_cell.angle_gamma   90.00
#
_symmetry.space_group_name_H-M   'P 1'
#
loop_
_entity.id
_entity.type
_entity.pdbx_description
1 polymer ?
#
loop_
_entity_poly.entity_id
_entity_poly.type
_entity_poly.pdbx_seq_one_letter_code
_entity_poly.pdbx_strand_id
1 'polypeptide(L)' 'IEGYEASRWILLDYGDVVVHLFEAEMREYYALEELWNKAKRISLKPR' A
#
# COMPACT_ATOMS: atom_id res chain seq x y z
N ILE A 1 -17.01 14.34 -13.00
CA ILE A 1 -15.95 13.30 -13.01
C ILE A 1 -16.42 12.20 -12.07
N GLU A 2 -16.88 11.09 -12.63
CA GLU A 2 -17.09 9.86 -11.88
C GLU A 2 -15.74 9.19 -11.64
N GLY A 3 -15.53 8.57 -10.47
CA GLY A 3 -14.30 7.82 -10.14
C GLY A 3 -13.48 8.35 -8.95
N TYR A 4 -13.85 9.47 -8.32
CA TYR A 4 -13.13 9.91 -7.10
C TYR A 4 -13.42 8.99 -5.90
N GLU A 5 -14.58 8.34 -5.87
CA GLU A 5 -14.91 7.24 -4.92
C GLU A 5 -14.08 5.97 -5.16
N ALA A 6 -13.40 5.84 -6.30
CA ALA A 6 -12.56 4.68 -6.63
C ALA A 6 -11.09 4.83 -6.13
N SER A 7 -10.76 5.90 -5.39
CA SER A 7 -9.40 6.19 -4.91
C SER A 7 -9.04 5.48 -3.58
N ARG A 8 -9.68 4.35 -3.27
CA ARG A 8 -9.50 3.66 -1.97
C ARG A 8 -8.22 2.83 -1.90
N TRP A 9 -7.62 2.54 -3.06
CA TRP A 9 -6.29 1.93 -3.19
C TRP A 9 -5.60 2.45 -4.46
N ILE A 10 -4.41 3.01 -4.28
CA ILE A 10 -3.52 3.44 -5.36
C ILE A 10 -2.25 2.57 -5.33
N LEU A 11 -1.86 2.06 -6.50
CA LEU A 11 -0.64 1.30 -6.70
C LEU A 11 0.37 2.15 -7.49
N LEU A 12 1.59 2.26 -6.98
CA LEU A 12 2.70 2.90 -7.67
C LEU A 12 3.81 1.87 -7.89
N ASP A 13 4.22 1.67 -9.14
CA ASP A 13 5.25 0.71 -9.53
C ASP A 13 6.48 1.43 -10.11
N TYR A 14 7.65 1.14 -9.54
CA TYR A 14 8.94 1.69 -9.94
C TYR A 14 9.95 0.60 -10.36
N GLY A 15 9.49 -0.63 -10.62
CA GLY A 15 10.32 -1.78 -10.98
C GLY A 15 10.95 -2.47 -9.78
N ASP A 16 11.78 -1.74 -9.01
CA ASP A 16 12.46 -2.29 -7.83
C ASP A 16 11.64 -2.15 -6.54
N VAL A 17 10.69 -1.20 -6.53
CA VAL A 17 9.86 -0.88 -5.36
C VAL A 17 8.43 -0.65 -5.82
N VAL A 18 7.49 -1.25 -5.08
CA VAL A 18 6.04 -1.05 -5.28
C VAL A 18 5.45 -0.42 -4.02
N VAL A 19 4.73 0.68 -4.16
CA VAL A 19 4.07 1.39 -3.06
C VAL A 19 2.57 1.21 -3.15
N HIS A 20 1.97 0.77 -2.04
CA HIS A 20 0.52 0.64 -1.90
C HIS A 20 0.02 1.77 -0.99
N LEU A 21 -0.76 2.71 -1.54
CA LEU A 21 -1.48 3.69 -0.75
C LEU A 21 -2.92 3.23 -0.58
N PHE A 22 -3.30 2.93 0.66
CA PHE A 22 -4.63 2.48 1.01
C PHE A 22 -5.37 3.53 1.83
N GLU A 23 -6.69 3.63 1.61
CA GLU A 23 -7.61 4.07 2.64
C GLU A 23 -7.64 3.04 3.79
N ALA A 24 -7.85 3.50 5.03
CA ALA A 24 -7.72 2.65 6.22
C ALA A 24 -8.56 1.37 6.14
N GLU A 25 -9.82 1.48 5.72
CA GLU A 25 -10.74 0.34 5.58
C GLU A 25 -10.24 -0.70 4.55
N MET A 26 -9.66 -0.24 3.44
CA MET A 26 -9.12 -1.15 2.42
C MET A 26 -7.85 -1.84 2.89
N ARG A 27 -7.02 -1.17 3.70
CA ARG A 27 -5.82 -1.77 4.29
C ARG A 27 -6.19 -2.96 5.18
N GLU A 28 -7.21 -2.79 6.02
CA GLU A 28 -7.73 -3.85 6.88
C GLU A 28 -8.35 -4.99 6.07
N TYR A 29 -9.13 -4.67 5.02
CA TYR A 29 -9.74 -5.68 4.15
C TYR A 29 -8.71 -6.53 3.41
N TYR A 30 -7.67 -5.92 2.83
CA TYR A 30 -6.65 -6.64 2.05
C TYR A 30 -5.57 -7.28 2.92
N ALA A 31 -5.31 -6.74 4.12
CA ALA A 31 -4.40 -7.29 5.11
C ALA A 31 -3.03 -7.74 4.54
N LEU A 32 -2.44 -6.95 3.63
CA LEU A 32 -1.19 -7.32 2.96
C LEU A 32 -0.04 -7.53 3.96
N GLU A 33 -0.11 -6.89 5.13
CA GLU A 33 0.80 -7.11 6.24
C GLU A 33 0.89 -8.59 6.66
N GLU A 34 -0.20 -9.35 6.56
CA GLU A 34 -0.21 -10.78 6.87
C GLU A 34 0.57 -11.58 5.81
N LEU A 35 0.38 -11.24 4.54
CA LEU A 35 1.11 -11.86 3.42
C LEU A 35 2.62 -11.61 3.55
N TRP A 36 3.01 -10.40 3.91
CA TRP A 36 4.41 -9.98 4.00
C TRP A 36 5.01 -10.08 5.40
N ASN A 37 4.35 -10.77 6.35
CA ASN A 37 4.75 -10.77 7.76
C ASN A 37 6.17 -11.32 8.03
N LYS A 38 6.69 -12.17 7.14
CA LYS A 38 8.04 -12.75 7.19
C LYS A 38 9.10 -11.90 6.51
N ALA A 39 8.72 -10.84 5.80
CA ALA A 39 9.66 -9.98 5.12
C ALA A 39 10.46 -9.14 6.13
N LYS A 40 11.74 -8.90 5.81
CA LYS A 40 12.60 -8.02 6.63
C LYS A 40 12.04 -6.60 6.59
N ARG A 41 11.69 -6.04 7.75
CA ARG A 41 11.30 -4.62 7.85
C ARG A 41 12.51 -3.72 7.66
N ILE A 42 12.39 -2.78 6.72
CA ILE A 42 13.40 -1.76 6.46
C ILE A 42 12.96 -0.46 7.14
N SER A 43 13.82 0.10 7.99
CA SER A 43 13.58 1.42 8.60
C SER A 43 13.89 2.50 7.58
N LEU A 44 12.86 3.16 7.07
CA LEU A 44 13.00 4.35 6.22
C LEU A 44 12.96 5.59 7.11
N LYS A 45 14.03 6.38 7.10
CA LYS A 45 14.05 7.71 7.71
C LYS A 45 13.72 8.74 6.63
N PRO A 46 12.64 9.53 6.76
CA PRO A 46 12.43 10.69 5.90
C PRO A 46 13.66 11.61 5.98
N ARG A 47 14.06 12.20 4.85
CA ARG A 47 15.06 13.27 4.82
C ARG A 47 14.43 14.58 5.21
#